data_AF-A0A920K1Z1-F1
#
_entry.id   AF-A0A920K1Z1-F1
#
_cell.length_a   1.000
_cell.length_b   1.000
_cell.length_c   1.000
_cell.angle_alpha   90.00
_cell.angle_beta   90.00
_cell.angle_gamma   90.00
#
_symmetry.space_group_name_H-M   'P 1'
#
loop_
_entity.id
_entity.type
_entity.pdbx_description
1 polymer ?
#
loop_
_entity_poly.entity_id
_entity_poly.type
_entity_poly.pdbx_seq_one_letter_code
_entity_poly.pdbx_strand_id
1 'polypeptide(L)' 'MIDPRASAHGNLNEKRIDLMLIAGLVERGTRVLDIGCGNGELMELLVAERDVDARGWN' A
#
# COMPACT_ATOMS: atom_id res chain seq x y z
N MET A 1 -6.95 -12.61 22.45
CA MET A 1 -5.53 -12.20 22.35
C MET A 1 -5.48 -11.24 21.16
N ILE A 2 -5.57 -9.93 21.43
CA ILE A 2 -5.56 -8.90 20.38
C ILE A 2 -4.11 -8.72 19.95
N ASP A 3 -3.79 -8.92 18.68
CA ASP A 3 -2.46 -8.64 18.14
C ASP A 3 -2.23 -7.12 18.16
N PRO A 4 -1.27 -6.60 18.96
CA PRO A 4 -0.99 -5.17 19.01
C PRO A 4 -0.49 -4.59 17.68
N ARG A 5 -0.10 -5.42 16.69
CA ARG A 5 0.27 -4.96 15.35
C ARG A 5 -0.92 -4.63 14.45
N ALA A 6 -2.11 -5.19 14.73
CA ALA A 6 -3.30 -4.94 13.92
C ALA A 6 -3.91 -3.54 14.14
N SER A 7 -3.45 -2.80 15.16
CA SER A 7 -4.00 -1.49 15.54
C SER A 7 -3.06 -0.32 15.19
N ALA A 8 -2.26 -0.44 14.14
CA ALA A 8 -1.53 0.68 13.55
C ALA A 8 -2.50 1.58 12.76
N HIS A 9 -3.45 2.23 13.45
CA HIS A 9 -4.21 3.34 12.88
C HIS A 9 -3.32 4.60 12.88
N GLY A 10 -2.34 4.60 11.98
CA GLY A 10 -1.53 5.78 11.66
C GLY A 10 -2.42 6.96 11.30
N ASN A 11 -1.98 8.16 11.65
CA ASN A 11 -2.69 9.41 11.44
C ASN A 11 -3.08 9.54 9.95
N LEU A 12 -4.36 9.71 9.63
CA LEU A 12 -4.89 9.58 8.26
C LEU A 12 -4.30 10.59 7.25
N ASN A 13 -3.69 11.69 7.73
CA ASN A 13 -2.92 12.63 6.89
C ASN A 13 -1.46 12.19 6.66
N GLU A 14 -0.88 11.43 7.59
CA GLU A 14 0.48 10.88 7.54
C GLU A 14 0.50 9.58 6.71
N LYS A 15 -0.61 8.82 6.75
CA LYS A 15 -0.92 7.66 5.90
C LYS A 15 -0.95 7.95 4.40
N ARG A 16 -0.83 9.20 3.96
CA ARG A 16 -0.73 9.49 2.52
C ARG A 16 0.73 9.72 2.12
N ILE A 17 1.55 10.31 2.99
CA ILE A 17 2.95 10.56 2.66
C ILE A 17 3.78 9.27 2.68
N ASP A 18 3.50 8.35 3.59
CA ASP A 18 4.12 7.03 3.63
C ASP A 18 3.79 6.20 2.38
N LEU A 19 2.53 6.17 1.94
CA LEU A 19 2.12 5.49 0.72
C LEU A 19 2.78 6.10 -0.52
N MET A 20 2.86 7.43 -0.58
CA MET A 20 3.58 8.13 -1.66
C MET A 20 5.08 7.82 -1.66
N LEU A 21 5.70 7.76 -0.48
CA LEU A 21 7.11 7.38 -0.33
C LEU A 21 7.31 5.95 -0.83
N ILE A 22 6.48 4.99 -0.38
CA ILE A 22 6.54 3.60 -0.83
C ILE A 22 6.35 3.51 -2.34
N ALA A 23 5.37 4.22 -2.91
CA ALA A 23 5.16 4.27 -4.35
C ALA A 23 6.37 4.84 -5.10
N GLY A 24 7.10 5.79 -4.51
CA GLY A 24 8.38 6.31 -5.04
C GLY A 24 9.49 5.26 -5.13
N LEU A 25 9.43 4.19 -4.33
CA LEU A 25 10.40 3.11 -4.34
C LEU A 25 10.10 2.01 -5.37
N VAL A 26 8.88 1.99 -5.92
CA VAL A 26 8.44 0.97 -6.88
C VAL A 26 8.69 1.46 -8.30
N GLU A 27 9.43 0.66 -9.09
CA GLU A 27 9.67 0.94 -10.49
C GLU A 27 8.38 0.80 -11.32
N ARG A 28 8.24 1.65 -12.34
CA ARG A 28 7.06 1.63 -13.23
C ARG A 28 6.92 0.30 -13.97
N GLY A 29 5.69 -0.16 -14.20
CA GLY A 29 5.43 -1.40 -14.94
C GLY A 29 5.73 -2.68 -14.16
N THR A 30 6.11 -2.57 -12.89
CA THR A 30 6.44 -3.73 -12.03
C THR A 30 5.19 -4.52 -11.67
N ARG A 31 5.33 -5.82 -11.43
CA ARG A 31 4.26 -6.66 -10.85
C ARG A 31 4.39 -6.66 -9.34
N VAL A 32 3.31 -6.34 -8.62
CA VAL A 32 3.30 -6.18 -7.16
C VAL A 32 2.31 -7.16 -6.53
N LEU A 33 2.74 -7.84 -5.46
CA LEU A 33 1.85 -8.60 -4.58
C LEU A 33 1.73 -7.83 -3.26
N ASP A 34 0.52 -7.38 -2.94
CA ASP A 34 0.23 -6.67 -1.70
C ASP A 34 -0.33 -7.65 -0.65
N ILE A 35 0.47 -7.96 0.37
CA ILE A 35 0.14 -8.90 1.44
C ILE A 35 -0.49 -8.12 2.58
N GLY A 36 -1.73 -8.46 2.95
CA GLY A 36 -2.48 -7.69 3.95
C GLY A 36 -2.91 -6.33 3.39
N CYS A 37 -3.39 -6.31 2.16
CA CYS A 37 -3.71 -5.10 1.39
C CYS A 37 -4.77 -4.18 2.04
N GLY A 38 -5.42 -4.61 3.12
CA GLY A 38 -6.37 -3.80 3.88
C GLY A 38 -7.49 -3.28 2.97
N ASN A 39 -7.59 -1.96 2.84
CA ASN A 39 -8.56 -1.28 1.96
C ASN A 39 -8.03 -1.00 0.54
N GLY A 40 -6.77 -1.34 0.24
CA GLY A 40 -6.19 -1.21 -1.10
C GLY A 40 -5.61 0.16 -1.45
N GLU A 41 -5.48 1.10 -0.50
CA GLU A 41 -5.00 2.47 -0.77
C GLU A 41 -3.62 2.52 -1.45
N LEU A 42 -2.67 1.69 -1.01
CA LEU A 42 -1.35 1.62 -1.64
C LEU A 42 -1.45 1.09 -3.07
N MET A 43 -2.23 0.03 -3.26
CA MET A 43 -2.44 -0.61 -4.55
C MET A 43 -3.06 0.36 -5.57
N GLU A 44 -4.08 1.12 -5.15
CA GLU A 44 -4.68 2.16 -5.99
C GLU A 44 -3.66 3.22 -6.43
N LEU A 45 -2.80 3.66 -5.50
CA LEU A 45 -1.75 4.64 -5.79
C LEU A 45 -0.72 4.10 -6.79
N LEU A 46 -0.28 2.86 -6.60
CA LEU A 46 0.69 2.23 -7.49
C LEU A 46 0.11 2.03 -8.90
N VAL A 47 -1.14 1.58 -9.02
CA VAL A 47 -1.79 1.43 -10.33
C VAL A 47 -1.91 2.79 -11.03
N ALA A 48 -2.39 3.81 -10.31
CA ALA A 48 -2.60 5.13 -10.87
C ALA A 48 -1.29 5.84 -11.28
N GLU A 49 -0.24 5.75 -10.47
CA GLU A 49 0.96 6.55 -10.68
C GLU A 49 2.16 5.78 -11.25
N ARG A 50 2.21 4.45 -11.07
CA ARG A 50 3.35 3.62 -11.45
C ARG A 50 3.03 2.59 -12.53
N ASP A 51 1.78 2.48 -12.99
CA ASP A 51 1.38 1.54 -14.04
C ASP A 51 1.75 0.09 -13.68
N VAL A 52 1.56 -0.28 -12.42
CA VAL A 52 1.86 -1.65 -11.94
C VAL A 52 0.69 -2.60 -12.19
N ASP A 53 1.00 -3.88 -12.39
CA ASP A 53 0.04 -4.99 -12.22
C ASP A 53 0.09 -5.44 -10.76
N ALA A 54 -0.84 -4.93 -9.94
CA ALA A 54 -0.90 -5.20 -8.52
C ALA A 54 -2.08 -6.13 -8.15
N ARG A 55 -1.83 -7.05 -7.23
CA ARG A 55 -2.83 -8.00 -6.71
C ARG A 55 -2.79 -8.06 -5.20
N GLY A 56 -3.95 -8.16 -4.57
CA GLY A 56 -4.09 -8.43 -3.14
C GLY A 56 -4.18 -9.92 -2.84
N TRP A 57 -3.62 -10.35 -1.71
CA TRP A 57 -3.87 -11.67 -1.11
C TRP A 57 -4.49 -11.47 0.28
N ASN A 58 -5.66 -12.10 0.52
CA ASN A 58 -6.33 -12.16 1.83
C ASN A 58 -6.07 -13.50 2.52
#